data_AF-A0A9D1XKY4-F1
#
_entry.id   AF-A0A9D1XKY4-F1
#
_cell.length_a   1.000
_cell.length_b   1.000
_cell.length_c   1.000
_cell.angle_alpha   90.00
_cell.angle_beta   90.00
_cell.angle_gamma   90.00
#
_symmetry.space_group_name_H-M   'P 1'
#
loop_
_entity.id
_entity.type
_entity.pdbx_description
1 polymer ?
#
loop_
_entity_poly.entity_id
_entity_poly.type
_entity_poly.pdbx_seq_one_letter_code
_entity_poly.pdbx_strand_id
1 'polypeptide(L)'
;MNKINKMYKRKKKPIVKEYDYAYILPRKFEKKGPGWGLGGVVDNSNNFIDLSAYHGGWVDQGGYYNFNKYSFVDEPVIYMGLFFKHWGHFLVDLLPRLWYLAQPSLFNKNIKVAYIGEEEPDGSYLELFELLGINKSQLIRVSTPTQFAKIIIPEYSCRPCVWYTEEYIFMFNKIIKNALKMVYVPDYLKNVNKVYFSRTNLKKAKWTEFGEKLIEKIYSDNGYLIVYPEKMNLKDQIYIWNKADEIVC
;
A
#
# COMPACT_ATOMS: atom_id res chain seq x y z
N MET A 1 19.86 21.97 -15.28
CA MET A 1 18.43 21.75 -15.60
C MET A 1 18.15 20.25 -15.59
N ASN A 2 17.68 19.70 -14.46
CA ASN A 2 17.28 18.30 -14.40
C ASN A 2 15.96 18.13 -15.17
N LYS A 3 15.97 17.35 -16.26
CA LYS A 3 14.74 16.90 -16.91
C LYS A 3 13.90 16.17 -15.85
N ILE A 4 12.78 16.76 -15.44
CA ILE A 4 11.74 16.04 -14.73
C ILE A 4 11.27 14.96 -15.68
N ASN A 5 11.75 13.72 -15.49
CA ASN A 5 11.22 12.58 -16.23
C ASN A 5 9.76 12.43 -15.81
N LYS A 6 8.84 12.86 -16.68
CA LYS A 6 7.42 12.56 -16.49
C LYS A 6 7.26 11.05 -16.47
N MET A 7 6.57 10.53 -15.45
CA MET A 7 6.17 9.12 -15.44
C MET A 7 5.40 8.80 -16.72
N TYR A 8 5.70 7.66 -17.33
CA TYR A 8 5.00 7.22 -18.54
C TYR A 8 4.08 6.03 -18.26
N LYS A 9 3.00 5.93 -19.04
CA LYS A 9 2.11 4.77 -19.00
C LYS A 9 2.76 3.60 -19.74
N ARG A 10 3.10 2.53 -19.02
CA ARG A 10 3.61 1.28 -19.57
C ARG A 10 2.45 0.50 -20.18
N LYS A 11 2.49 0.30 -21.51
CA LYS A 11 1.45 -0.45 -22.24
C LYS A 11 1.45 -1.96 -21.93
N LYS A 12 2.59 -2.50 -21.50
CA LYS A 12 2.71 -3.92 -21.14
C LYS A 12 2.01 -4.15 -19.79
N LYS A 13 0.99 -5.02 -19.83
CA LYS A 13 0.29 -5.53 -18.64
C LYS A 13 1.27 -6.20 -17.67
N PRO A 14 1.19 -5.94 -16.35
CA PRO A 14 2.00 -6.64 -15.37
C PRO A 14 1.76 -8.15 -15.42
N ILE A 15 2.83 -8.93 -15.30
CA ILE A 15 2.72 -10.39 -15.26
C ILE A 15 2.25 -10.88 -13.89
N VAL A 16 1.74 -12.10 -13.88
CA VAL A 16 1.42 -12.84 -12.66
C VAL A 16 2.10 -14.20 -12.80
N LYS A 17 2.82 -14.64 -11.77
CA LYS A 17 3.40 -15.98 -11.72
C LYS A 17 2.81 -16.76 -10.55
N GLU A 18 2.64 -18.06 -10.76
CA GLU A 18 2.15 -18.99 -9.75
C GLU A 18 3.23 -20.03 -9.46
N TYR A 19 3.39 -20.38 -8.19
CA TYR A 19 4.35 -21.36 -7.73
C TYR A 19 3.67 -22.33 -6.77
N ASP A 20 3.67 -23.61 -7.11
CA ASP A 20 3.11 -24.67 -6.27
C ASP A 20 4.12 -25.10 -5.21
N TYR A 21 3.64 -25.35 -3.99
CA TYR A 21 4.45 -25.81 -2.85
C TYR A 21 5.70 -24.95 -2.57
N ALA A 22 5.62 -23.65 -2.87
CA ALA A 22 6.66 -22.67 -2.59
C ALA A 22 6.55 -22.10 -1.17
N TYR A 23 7.61 -21.45 -0.70
CA TYR A 23 7.70 -20.89 0.65
C TYR A 23 7.67 -19.37 0.63
N ILE A 24 6.95 -18.77 1.57
CA ILE A 24 7.11 -17.37 1.95
C ILE A 24 8.03 -17.31 3.17
N LEU A 25 9.16 -16.62 3.02
CA LEU A 25 10.14 -16.37 4.07
C LEU A 25 9.84 -15.03 4.75
N PRO A 26 9.59 -14.99 6.08
CA PRO A 26 9.40 -13.74 6.80
C PRO A 26 10.64 -12.85 6.71
N ARG A 27 10.44 -11.55 6.95
CA ARG A 27 11.51 -10.58 6.94
C ARG A 27 12.60 -10.94 7.94
N LYS A 28 13.86 -10.93 7.51
CA LYS A 28 15.03 -11.12 8.38
C LYS A 28 16.08 -10.06 8.09
N PHE A 29 16.48 -9.31 9.12
CA PHE A 29 17.58 -8.35 8.99
C PHE A 29 18.93 -9.05 9.05
N GLU A 30 19.81 -8.69 8.12
CA GLU A 30 21.21 -9.12 8.12
C GLU A 30 22.12 -7.92 7.82
N LYS A 31 23.24 -7.80 8.55
CA LYS A 31 24.14 -6.64 8.48
C LYS A 31 24.70 -6.37 7.08
N LYS A 32 24.83 -7.42 6.25
CA LYS A 32 25.30 -7.35 4.85
C LYS A 32 24.18 -7.64 3.83
N GLY A 33 22.92 -7.64 4.27
CA GLY A 33 21.76 -7.89 3.42
C GLY A 33 21.15 -6.61 2.84
N PRO A 34 20.02 -6.75 2.13
CA PRO A 34 19.24 -5.60 1.64
C PRO A 34 18.82 -4.69 2.81
N GLY A 35 18.65 -3.39 2.53
CA GLY A 35 18.37 -2.41 3.58
C GLY A 35 17.04 -2.63 4.31
N TRP A 36 16.05 -3.26 3.67
CA TRP A 36 14.81 -3.69 4.32
C TRP A 36 14.80 -5.17 4.70
N GLY A 37 15.93 -5.87 4.55
CA GLY A 37 16.12 -7.25 4.97
C GLY A 37 15.88 -8.29 3.87
N LEU A 38 16.28 -9.52 4.19
CA LEU A 38 15.99 -10.71 3.40
C LEU A 38 14.54 -11.17 3.62
N GLY A 39 14.11 -12.16 2.84
CA GLY A 39 12.75 -12.70 2.84
C GLY A 39 12.08 -12.58 1.47
N GLY A 40 10.82 -12.97 1.38
CA GLY A 40 10.08 -13.05 0.11
C GLY A 40 9.77 -14.49 -0.25
N VAL A 41 9.60 -14.79 -1.53
CA VAL A 41 9.20 -16.12 -2.00
C VAL A 41 10.40 -16.91 -2.50
N VAL A 42 10.48 -18.18 -2.12
CA VAL A 42 11.43 -19.16 -2.68
C VAL A 42 10.65 -20.37 -3.20
N ASP A 43 11.12 -20.99 -4.28
CA ASP A 43 10.50 -22.21 -4.81
C ASP A 43 10.77 -23.44 -3.91
N ASN A 44 10.26 -24.61 -4.31
CA ASN A 44 10.44 -25.87 -3.59
C ASN A 44 11.91 -26.35 -3.53
N SER A 45 12.78 -25.75 -4.34
CA SER A 45 14.20 -26.05 -4.45
C SER A 45 15.05 -24.98 -3.75
N ASN A 46 14.40 -24.10 -2.96
CA ASN A 46 15.01 -22.97 -2.24
C ASN A 46 15.62 -21.89 -3.14
N ASN A 47 15.27 -21.83 -4.42
CA ASN A 47 15.68 -20.73 -5.29
C ASN A 47 14.81 -19.50 -5.00
N PHE A 48 15.44 -18.35 -4.79
CA PHE A 48 14.73 -17.11 -4.57
C PHE A 48 14.01 -16.63 -5.83
N ILE A 49 12.74 -16.28 -5.69
CA ILE A 49 11.91 -15.75 -6.76
C ILE A 49 12.03 -14.23 -6.77
N ASP A 50 12.85 -13.68 -7.66
CA ASP A 50 13.11 -12.23 -7.75
C ASP A 50 11.84 -11.39 -7.96
N LEU A 51 10.80 -11.93 -8.61
CA LEU A 51 9.51 -11.26 -8.76
C LEU A 51 8.87 -10.89 -7.40
N SER A 52 9.23 -11.60 -6.32
CA SER A 52 8.75 -11.34 -4.96
C SER A 52 9.54 -10.24 -4.23
N ALA A 53 10.72 -9.86 -4.73
CA ALA A 53 11.54 -8.82 -4.13
C ALA A 53 10.91 -7.43 -4.31
N TYR A 54 11.27 -6.50 -3.44
CA TYR A 54 11.05 -5.07 -3.64
C TYR A 54 12.35 -4.41 -4.07
N HIS A 55 12.30 -3.74 -5.22
CA HIS A 55 13.43 -3.02 -5.84
C HIS A 55 13.12 -1.52 -5.89
N GLY A 56 13.28 -0.83 -4.75
CA GLY A 56 12.86 0.55 -4.56
C GLY A 56 13.84 1.60 -5.10
N GLY A 57 15.05 1.20 -5.46
CA GLY A 57 16.11 2.09 -5.94
C GLY A 57 16.82 2.88 -4.84
N TRP A 58 16.14 3.25 -3.75
CA TRP A 58 16.77 3.77 -2.52
C TRP A 58 16.97 2.70 -1.46
N VAL A 59 16.21 1.61 -1.53
CA VAL A 59 16.30 0.46 -0.63
C VAL A 59 15.68 -0.76 -1.30
N ASP A 60 16.21 -1.92 -0.96
CA ASP A 60 15.73 -3.19 -1.47
C ASP A 60 15.31 -4.13 -0.34
N GLN A 61 14.41 -5.05 -0.66
CA GLN A 61 14.01 -6.19 0.17
C GLN A 61 13.97 -7.42 -0.71
N GLY A 62 14.53 -8.53 -0.25
CA GLY A 62 14.48 -9.78 -1.00
C GLY A 62 15.69 -10.64 -0.76
N GLY A 63 15.51 -11.95 -0.85
CA GLY A 63 16.61 -12.90 -0.86
C GLY A 63 16.35 -14.09 0.04
N TYR A 64 17.14 -15.13 -0.21
CA TYR A 64 17.11 -16.37 0.52
C TYR A 64 17.86 -16.26 1.86
N TYR A 65 17.37 -16.98 2.88
CA TYR A 65 18.15 -17.35 4.05
C TYR A 65 17.79 -18.79 4.46
N ASN A 66 18.73 -19.49 5.08
CA ASN A 66 18.52 -20.85 5.56
C ASN A 66 17.42 -20.92 6.64
N PHE A 67 16.52 -21.88 6.53
CA PHE A 67 15.47 -22.16 7.50
C PHE A 67 15.32 -23.68 7.72
N ASN A 68 15.08 -24.07 8.98
CA ASN A 68 14.95 -25.48 9.36
C ASN A 68 13.53 -25.84 9.84
N LYS A 69 12.71 -24.83 10.13
CA LYS A 69 11.33 -24.98 10.59
C LYS A 69 10.42 -24.19 9.68
N TYR A 70 9.30 -24.80 9.30
CA TYR A 70 8.27 -24.14 8.53
C TYR A 70 6.89 -24.69 8.89
N SER A 71 5.86 -23.92 8.58
CA SER A 71 4.47 -24.37 8.63
C SER A 71 3.97 -24.67 7.22
N PHE A 72 3.03 -25.59 7.06
CA PHE A 72 2.34 -25.83 5.79
C PHE A 72 0.90 -25.34 5.88
N VAL A 73 0.45 -24.64 4.85
CA VAL A 73 -0.93 -24.15 4.68
C VAL A 73 -1.44 -24.65 3.33
N ASP A 74 -2.45 -25.54 3.37
CA ASP A 74 -3.04 -26.15 2.18
C ASP A 74 -4.07 -25.22 1.50
N GLU A 75 -3.69 -23.97 1.25
CA GLU A 75 -4.53 -22.96 0.61
C GLU A 75 -3.70 -22.12 -0.39
N PRO A 76 -4.31 -21.67 -1.51
CA PRO A 76 -3.69 -20.69 -2.39
C PRO A 76 -3.69 -19.29 -1.76
N VAL A 77 -2.57 -18.57 -1.91
CA VAL A 77 -2.41 -17.21 -1.39
C VAL A 77 -1.86 -16.25 -2.43
N ILE A 78 -2.22 -14.97 -2.34
CA ILE A 78 -1.57 -13.88 -3.09
C ILE A 78 -0.49 -13.27 -2.20
N TYR A 79 0.75 -13.21 -2.70
CA TYR A 79 1.83 -12.53 -2.00
C TYR A 79 1.89 -11.04 -2.37
N MET A 80 1.85 -10.16 -1.36
CA MET A 80 1.84 -8.70 -1.55
C MET A 80 3.10 -7.95 -1.13
N GLY A 81 4.14 -8.64 -0.64
CA GLY A 81 5.42 -8.01 -0.27
C GLY A 81 5.56 -7.68 1.22
N LEU A 82 6.46 -6.73 1.52
CA LEU A 82 6.83 -6.28 2.87
C LEU A 82 5.93 -5.15 3.39
N PHE A 83 5.06 -5.44 4.37
CA PHE A 83 4.28 -4.42 5.05
C PHE A 83 5.01 -3.81 6.25
N PHE A 84 4.94 -2.48 6.36
CA PHE A 84 5.32 -1.70 7.53
C PHE A 84 4.52 -0.38 7.55
N LYS A 85 4.32 0.22 8.73
CA LYS A 85 3.45 1.39 8.90
C LYS A 85 4.16 2.69 8.54
N HIS A 86 4.33 2.92 7.25
CA HIS A 86 4.71 4.21 6.73
C HIS A 86 3.81 4.60 5.55
N TRP A 87 2.87 5.53 5.78
CA TRP A 87 1.78 5.81 4.84
C TRP A 87 2.24 6.11 3.41
N GLY A 88 3.23 7.01 3.25
CA GLY A 88 3.80 7.34 1.94
C GLY A 88 4.36 6.10 1.21
N HIS A 89 5.33 5.41 1.82
CA HIS A 89 5.89 4.15 1.31
C HIS A 89 4.83 3.06 1.08
N PHE A 90 3.81 2.93 1.92
CA PHE A 90 2.72 1.99 1.67
C PHE A 90 2.02 2.29 0.33
N LEU A 91 1.67 3.56 0.08
CA LEU A 91 1.01 3.99 -1.16
C LEU A 91 1.86 3.75 -2.41
N VAL A 92 3.18 3.96 -2.33
CA VAL A 92 4.06 3.90 -3.51
C VAL A 92 4.77 2.57 -3.72
N ASP A 93 5.03 1.83 -2.64
CA ASP A 93 5.93 0.66 -2.65
C ASP A 93 5.19 -0.66 -2.45
N LEU A 94 3.99 -0.64 -1.86
CA LEU A 94 3.20 -1.84 -1.58
C LEU A 94 1.93 -1.94 -2.41
N LEU A 95 1.17 -0.85 -2.48
CA LEU A 95 -0.05 -0.80 -3.29
C LEU A 95 0.14 -1.25 -4.73
N PRO A 96 1.27 -1.02 -5.42
CA PRO A 96 1.35 -1.43 -6.81
C PRO A 96 1.37 -2.94 -7.01
N ARG A 97 1.36 -3.81 -5.99
CA ARG A 97 1.05 -5.25 -6.14
C ARG A 97 -0.43 -5.59 -5.95
N LEU A 98 -1.20 -4.71 -5.30
CA LEU A 98 -2.61 -4.95 -4.98
C LEU A 98 -3.54 -4.81 -6.19
N TRP A 99 -3.04 -4.37 -7.35
CA TRP A 99 -3.82 -4.24 -8.59
C TRP A 99 -4.55 -5.54 -8.96
N TYR A 100 -3.95 -6.68 -8.64
CA TYR A 100 -4.51 -8.01 -8.89
C TYR A 100 -5.86 -8.19 -8.18
N LEU A 101 -5.99 -7.69 -6.95
CA LEU A 101 -7.21 -7.74 -6.14
C LEU A 101 -8.32 -6.82 -6.67
N ALA A 102 -7.94 -5.81 -7.48
CA ALA A 102 -8.93 -4.93 -8.09
C ALA A 102 -9.68 -5.62 -9.23
N GLN A 103 -9.01 -6.52 -9.98
CA GLN A 103 -9.51 -7.13 -11.21
C GLN A 103 -10.74 -8.02 -10.96
N PRO A 104 -11.93 -7.70 -11.49
CA PRO A 104 -13.15 -8.48 -11.23
C PRO A 104 -13.05 -9.95 -11.65
N SER A 105 -12.34 -10.23 -12.76
CA SER A 105 -12.16 -11.60 -13.27
C SER A 105 -11.21 -12.46 -12.42
N LEU A 106 -10.41 -11.84 -11.55
CA LEU A 106 -9.41 -12.51 -10.71
C LEU A 106 -9.78 -12.46 -9.23
N PHE A 107 -10.78 -11.64 -8.88
CA PHE A 107 -11.21 -11.45 -7.51
C PHE A 107 -11.98 -12.67 -7.01
N ASN A 108 -11.41 -13.32 -5.99
CA ASN A 108 -12.08 -14.36 -5.23
C ASN A 108 -12.22 -13.89 -3.78
N LYS A 109 -13.46 -13.77 -3.29
CA LYS A 109 -13.75 -13.31 -1.92
C LYS A 109 -13.15 -14.21 -0.82
N ASN A 110 -12.78 -15.43 -1.15
CA ASN A 110 -12.19 -16.37 -0.21
C ASN A 110 -10.65 -16.40 -0.27
N ILE A 111 -10.03 -15.72 -1.25
CA ILE A 111 -8.57 -15.75 -1.38
C ILE A 111 -7.91 -15.04 -0.21
N LYS A 112 -6.83 -15.63 0.28
CA LYS A 112 -5.99 -15.05 1.31
C LYS A 112 -4.88 -14.21 0.69
N VAL A 113 -4.49 -13.15 1.38
CA VAL A 113 -3.43 -12.23 0.97
C VAL A 113 -2.31 -12.33 2.01
N ALA A 114 -1.20 -12.94 1.61
CA ALA A 114 -0.05 -13.13 2.44
C ALA A 114 0.94 -11.97 2.31
N TYR A 115 1.51 -11.55 3.43
CA TYR A 115 2.54 -10.53 3.48
C TYR A 115 3.59 -10.86 4.55
N ILE A 116 4.75 -10.23 4.43
CA ILE A 116 5.80 -10.29 5.44
C ILE A 116 5.91 -8.92 6.12
N GLY A 117 6.41 -8.89 7.36
CA GLY A 117 6.58 -7.64 8.10
C GLY A 117 6.38 -7.82 9.59
N GLU A 118 6.66 -6.76 10.33
CA GLU A 118 6.62 -6.76 11.80
C GLU A 118 5.28 -6.26 12.35
N GLU A 119 4.47 -5.63 11.49
CA GLU A 119 3.25 -4.92 11.89
C GLU A 119 2.00 -5.49 11.20
N GLU A 120 0.83 -5.24 11.77
CA GLU A 120 -0.46 -5.52 11.14
C GLU A 120 -1.07 -4.25 10.53
N PRO A 121 -1.73 -4.35 9.36
CA PRO A 121 -2.57 -3.28 8.85
C PRO A 121 -3.71 -2.96 9.81
N ASP A 122 -3.82 -1.67 10.18
CA ASP A 122 -4.92 -1.08 10.94
C ASP A 122 -5.23 0.32 10.41
N GLY A 123 -6.27 0.97 10.94
CA GLY A 123 -6.69 2.31 10.54
C GLY A 123 -6.83 2.45 9.02
N SER A 124 -6.22 3.50 8.45
CA SER A 124 -6.24 3.79 7.02
C SER A 124 -5.63 2.68 6.15
N TYR A 125 -4.68 1.90 6.68
CA TYR A 125 -4.10 0.77 5.94
C TYR A 125 -5.13 -0.34 5.73
N LEU A 126 -5.81 -0.73 6.82
CA LEU A 126 -6.85 -1.76 6.75
C LEU A 126 -8.06 -1.26 5.94
N GLU A 127 -8.48 -0.02 6.12
CA GLU A 127 -9.60 0.55 5.36
C GLU A 127 -9.32 0.55 3.85
N LEU A 128 -8.06 0.72 3.42
CA LEU A 128 -7.71 0.59 2.01
C LEU A 128 -7.94 -0.84 1.48
N PHE A 129 -7.56 -1.86 2.24
CA PHE A 129 -7.83 -3.25 1.88
C PHE A 129 -9.35 -3.52 1.80
N GLU A 130 -10.12 -3.00 2.76
CA GLU A 130 -11.58 -3.13 2.77
C GLU A 130 -12.22 -2.46 1.54
N LEU A 131 -11.70 -1.28 1.14
CA LEU A 131 -12.13 -0.60 -0.08
C LEU A 131 -11.81 -1.38 -1.37
N LEU A 132 -10.81 -2.26 -1.34
CA LEU A 132 -10.54 -3.23 -2.41
C LEU A 132 -11.42 -4.49 -2.33
N GLY A 133 -12.16 -4.66 -1.24
CA GLY A 133 -13.01 -5.82 -0.94
C GLY A 133 -12.31 -6.92 -0.14
N ILE A 134 -11.21 -6.61 0.55
CA ILE A 134 -10.43 -7.56 1.35
C ILE A 134 -10.59 -7.24 2.83
N ASN A 135 -11.15 -8.19 3.58
CA ASN A 135 -11.34 -8.05 5.02
C ASN A 135 -10.08 -8.44 5.81
N LYS A 136 -9.97 -7.97 7.06
CA LYS A 136 -8.83 -8.30 7.94
C LYS A 136 -8.55 -9.81 8.03
N SER A 137 -9.58 -10.65 8.08
CA SER A 137 -9.46 -12.12 8.19
C SER A 137 -8.89 -12.80 6.93
N GLN A 138 -8.79 -12.09 5.80
CA GLN A 138 -8.14 -12.58 4.60
C GLN A 138 -6.64 -12.28 4.60
N LEU A 139 -6.16 -11.37 5.47
CA LEU A 139 -4.76 -11.01 5.55
C LEU A 139 -4.01 -12.04 6.41
N ILE A 140 -2.92 -12.57 5.87
CA ILE A 140 -2.04 -13.52 6.57
C ILE A 140 -0.67 -12.87 6.71
N ARG A 141 -0.30 -12.54 7.95
CA ARG A 141 1.08 -12.16 8.26
C ARG A 141 1.93 -13.42 8.38
N VAL A 142 2.85 -13.60 7.45
CA VAL A 142 3.84 -14.69 7.52
C VAL A 142 4.96 -14.26 8.46
N SER A 143 4.97 -14.83 9.67
CA SER A 143 5.98 -14.57 10.72
C SER A 143 6.96 -15.73 10.93
N THR A 144 6.65 -16.90 10.38
CA THR A 144 7.53 -18.07 10.28
C THR A 144 7.62 -18.49 8.81
N PRO A 145 8.74 -19.06 8.32
CA PRO A 145 8.78 -19.66 7.00
C PRO A 145 7.56 -20.54 6.79
N THR A 146 6.79 -20.30 5.74
CA THR A 146 5.50 -20.98 5.55
C THR A 146 5.40 -21.42 4.10
N GLN A 147 5.18 -22.71 3.92
CA GLN A 147 4.87 -23.31 2.63
C GLN A 147 3.37 -23.22 2.38
N PHE A 148 2.99 -22.85 1.15
CA PHE A 148 1.60 -22.81 0.73
C PHE A 148 1.38 -23.79 -0.41
N ALA A 149 0.16 -24.33 -0.53
CA ALA A 149 -0.22 -25.15 -1.69
C ALA A 149 0.08 -24.42 -3.00
N LYS A 150 -0.20 -23.11 -3.06
CA LYS A 150 0.11 -22.24 -4.19
C LYS A 150 0.35 -20.80 -3.75
N ILE A 151 1.40 -20.17 -4.30
CA ILE A 151 1.68 -18.74 -4.13
C ILE A 151 1.51 -18.04 -5.46
N ILE A 152 0.61 -17.05 -5.51
CA ILE A 152 0.38 -16.16 -6.65
C ILE A 152 1.15 -14.87 -6.40
N ILE A 153 2.01 -14.48 -7.34
CA ILE A 153 2.88 -13.31 -7.23
C ILE A 153 2.58 -12.34 -8.38
N PRO A 154 1.80 -11.27 -8.13
CA PRO A 154 1.63 -10.18 -9.09
C PRO A 154 2.91 -9.35 -9.20
N GLU A 155 3.32 -9.03 -10.44
CA GLU A 155 4.33 -8.00 -10.70
C GLU A 155 3.84 -6.63 -10.23
N TYR A 156 4.76 -5.76 -9.82
CA TYR A 156 4.46 -4.36 -9.60
C TYR A 156 3.82 -3.71 -10.83
N SER A 157 2.73 -2.99 -10.61
CA SER A 157 1.98 -2.23 -11.61
C SER A 157 2.44 -0.78 -11.73
N CYS A 158 3.36 -0.34 -10.87
CA CYS A 158 3.98 0.98 -10.87
C CYS A 158 5.42 0.89 -10.39
N ARG A 159 6.30 1.70 -10.99
CA ARG A 159 7.60 2.07 -10.45
C ARG A 159 7.59 3.57 -10.19
N PRO A 160 7.64 4.03 -8.93
CA PRO A 160 7.57 5.45 -8.59
C PRO A 160 8.55 6.28 -9.41
N CYS A 161 8.09 7.44 -9.89
CA CYS A 161 8.86 8.38 -10.71
C CYS A 161 9.34 7.84 -12.08
N VAL A 162 8.97 6.61 -12.47
CA VAL A 162 9.36 6.03 -13.75
C VAL A 162 8.15 5.68 -14.62
N TRP A 163 7.30 4.74 -14.19
CA TRP A 163 6.18 4.27 -15.00
C TRP A 163 5.01 3.73 -14.16
N TYR A 164 3.83 3.70 -14.75
CA TYR A 164 2.62 3.08 -14.19
C TYR A 164 1.85 2.33 -15.27
N THR A 165 0.90 1.47 -14.89
CA THR A 165 0.10 0.65 -15.82
C THR A 165 -1.39 0.97 -15.71
N GLU A 166 -2.21 0.48 -16.63
CA GLU A 166 -3.67 0.64 -16.57
C GLU A 166 -4.24 -0.02 -15.30
N GLU A 167 -3.70 -1.19 -14.93
CA GLU A 167 -4.09 -1.95 -13.75
C GLU A 167 -3.88 -1.17 -12.46
N TYR A 168 -2.80 -0.39 -12.38
CA TYR A 168 -2.53 0.51 -11.26
C TYR A 168 -3.62 1.58 -11.13
N ILE A 169 -3.99 2.23 -12.23
CA ILE A 169 -5.05 3.25 -12.25
C ILE A 169 -6.41 2.64 -11.92
N PHE A 170 -6.72 1.48 -12.49
CA PHE A 170 -7.96 0.76 -12.25
C PHE A 170 -8.16 0.42 -10.77
N MET A 171 -7.09 0.04 -10.07
CA MET A 171 -7.11 -0.20 -8.63
C MET A 171 -7.57 1.04 -7.84
N PHE A 172 -7.00 2.22 -8.10
CA PHE A 172 -7.42 3.45 -7.44
C PHE A 172 -8.84 3.84 -7.80
N ASN A 173 -9.25 3.69 -9.06
CA ASN A 173 -10.63 3.94 -9.48
C ASN A 173 -11.62 3.07 -8.70
N LYS A 174 -11.28 1.80 -8.44
CA LYS A 174 -12.10 0.90 -7.60
C LYS A 174 -12.16 1.39 -6.15
N ILE A 175 -11.03 1.77 -5.57
CA ILE A 175 -10.94 2.29 -4.20
C ILE A 175 -11.81 3.56 -4.06
N ILE A 176 -11.63 4.52 -4.96
CA ILE A 176 -12.40 5.79 -4.98
C ILE A 176 -13.88 5.50 -5.15
N LYS A 177 -14.26 4.67 -6.14
CA LYS A 177 -15.67 4.30 -6.35
C LYS A 177 -16.29 3.68 -5.11
N ASN A 178 -15.58 2.83 -4.39
CA ASN A 178 -16.09 2.20 -3.18
C ASN A 178 -16.13 3.16 -1.98
N ALA A 179 -15.15 4.06 -1.87
CA ALA A 179 -15.14 5.10 -0.84
C ALA A 179 -16.31 6.08 -1.03
N LEU A 180 -16.64 6.44 -2.26
CA LEU A 180 -17.73 7.37 -2.57
C LEU A 180 -19.14 6.76 -2.48
N LYS A 181 -19.27 5.44 -2.26
CA LYS A 181 -20.56 4.77 -1.98
C LYS A 181 -21.01 4.91 -0.52
N MET A 182 -20.42 5.82 0.25
CA MET A 182 -20.79 6.06 1.64
C MET A 182 -22.30 6.27 1.76
N VAL A 183 -22.94 5.47 2.61
CA VAL A 183 -24.37 5.59 2.94
C VAL A 183 -24.65 6.88 3.71
N TYR A 184 -23.63 7.38 4.43
CA TYR A 184 -23.70 8.59 5.25
C TYR A 184 -22.45 9.45 5.01
N VAL A 185 -22.67 10.72 4.68
CA VAL A 185 -21.62 11.75 4.65
C VAL A 185 -21.69 12.50 5.99
N PRO A 186 -20.60 12.51 6.79
CA PRO A 186 -20.54 13.28 8.03
C PRO A 186 -20.90 14.75 7.83
N ASP A 187 -21.58 15.36 8.81
CA ASP A 187 -22.04 16.75 8.71
C ASP A 187 -20.90 17.73 8.39
N TYR A 188 -19.72 17.48 8.97
CA TYR A 188 -18.52 18.29 8.74
C TYR A 188 -17.97 18.21 7.31
N LEU A 189 -18.45 17.27 6.49
CA LEU A 189 -18.07 17.08 5.07
C LEU A 189 -19.17 17.44 4.07
N LYS A 190 -20.41 17.69 4.49
CA LYS A 190 -21.56 17.88 3.57
C LYS A 190 -21.38 19.05 2.60
N ASN A 191 -20.65 20.09 3.00
CA ASN A 191 -20.40 21.30 2.20
C ASN A 191 -18.90 21.62 2.10
N VAL A 192 -18.09 20.57 1.92
CA VAL A 192 -16.63 20.72 1.86
C VAL A 192 -16.20 21.30 0.51
N ASN A 193 -16.02 22.62 0.44
CA ASN A 193 -15.63 23.32 -0.80
C ASN A 193 -14.15 23.74 -0.78
N LYS A 194 -13.69 24.35 0.31
CA LYS A 194 -12.31 24.81 0.50
C LYS A 194 -11.70 24.14 1.71
N VAL A 195 -10.54 23.51 1.55
CA VAL A 195 -9.91 22.73 2.62
C VAL A 195 -8.43 23.04 2.74
N TYR A 196 -7.98 23.21 3.97
CA TYR A 196 -6.57 23.29 4.32
C TYR A 196 -6.16 22.05 5.11
N PHE A 197 -5.19 21.30 4.58
CA PHE A 197 -4.61 20.13 5.23
C PHE A 197 -3.50 20.56 6.17
N SER A 198 -3.87 20.79 7.42
CA SER A 198 -2.90 21.18 8.43
C SER A 198 -2.01 20.02 8.83
N ARG A 199 -0.74 20.36 9.06
CA ARG A 199 0.29 19.48 9.58
C ARG A 199 0.63 19.77 11.04
N THR A 200 0.01 20.75 11.70
CA THR A 200 0.40 21.20 13.06
C THR A 200 0.31 20.10 14.11
N ASN A 201 -0.47 19.06 13.88
CA ASN A 201 -0.64 17.94 14.79
C ASN A 201 0.37 16.80 14.57
N LEU A 202 1.09 16.78 13.45
CA LEU A 202 2.15 15.81 13.19
C LEU A 202 3.35 16.08 14.09
N LYS A 203 3.81 15.04 14.81
CA LYS A 203 4.92 15.15 15.76
C LYS A 203 6.16 15.78 15.12
N LYS A 204 6.54 15.36 13.90
CA LYS A 204 7.71 15.90 13.19
C LYS A 204 7.52 17.37 12.78
N ALA A 205 6.35 17.71 12.26
CA ALA A 205 6.03 19.07 11.81
C ALA A 205 6.14 20.07 12.97
N LYS A 206 5.62 19.73 14.16
CA LYS A 206 5.74 20.57 15.37
C LYS A 206 7.17 21.03 15.70
N TRP A 207 8.18 20.26 15.30
CA TRP A 207 9.59 20.56 15.56
C TRP A 207 10.35 21.13 14.37
N THR A 208 9.80 21.07 13.16
CA THR A 208 10.52 21.38 11.92
C THR A 208 9.84 22.42 11.03
N GLU A 209 8.56 22.69 11.27
CA GLU A 209 7.72 23.61 10.49
C GLU A 209 7.32 24.79 11.40
N PHE A 210 7.59 26.02 10.96
CA PHE A 210 7.37 27.24 11.74
C PHE A 210 6.30 28.11 11.09
N GLY A 211 5.48 28.79 11.91
CA GLY A 211 4.43 29.69 11.42
C GLY A 211 3.12 28.99 11.02
N GLU A 212 3.06 27.66 11.09
CA GLU A 212 1.91 26.88 10.62
C GLU A 212 0.57 27.29 11.29
N LYS A 213 0.57 27.66 12.58
CA LYS A 213 -0.63 28.19 13.26
C LYS A 213 -1.15 29.50 12.67
N LEU A 214 -0.25 30.36 12.19
CA LEU A 214 -0.63 31.59 11.48
C LEU A 214 -1.23 31.24 10.12
N ILE A 215 -0.65 30.26 9.42
CA ILE A 215 -1.16 29.78 8.13
C ILE A 215 -2.56 29.17 8.28
N GLU A 216 -2.78 28.31 9.29
CA GLU A 216 -4.11 27.80 9.64
C GLU A 216 -5.10 28.92 9.88
N LYS A 217 -4.70 29.95 10.65
CA LYS A 217 -5.56 31.11 10.90
C LYS A 217 -5.90 31.87 9.62
N ILE A 218 -4.91 32.12 8.75
CA ILE A 218 -5.14 32.79 7.47
C ILE A 218 -6.15 32.02 6.64
N TYR A 219 -5.98 30.70 6.47
CA TYR A 219 -6.92 29.89 5.70
C TYR A 219 -8.31 29.82 6.36
N SER A 220 -8.36 29.67 7.68
CA SER A 220 -9.63 29.68 8.41
C SER A 220 -10.38 31.01 8.26
N ASP A 221 -9.68 32.14 8.36
CA ASP A 221 -10.26 33.48 8.19
C ASP A 221 -10.75 33.70 6.74
N ASN A 222 -10.23 32.93 5.76
CA ASN A 222 -10.64 32.94 4.35
C ASN A 222 -11.64 31.82 4.00
N GLY A 223 -12.29 31.21 5.01
CA GLY A 223 -13.39 30.26 4.81
C GLY A 223 -12.96 28.84 4.44
N TYR A 224 -11.69 28.48 4.64
CA TYR A 224 -11.24 27.10 4.49
C TYR A 224 -11.59 26.28 5.73
N LEU A 225 -12.05 25.05 5.51
CA LEU A 225 -12.13 24.03 6.54
C LEU A 225 -10.72 23.54 6.86
N ILE A 226 -10.28 23.75 8.11
CA ILE A 226 -9.00 23.20 8.59
C ILE A 226 -9.21 21.74 8.98
N VAL A 227 -8.52 20.83 8.30
CA VAL A 227 -8.55 19.40 8.63
C VAL A 227 -7.15 18.89 8.94
N TYR A 228 -7.11 17.79 9.69
CA TYR A 228 -5.90 17.13 10.14
C TYR A 228 -5.90 15.70 9.62
N PRO A 229 -5.28 15.43 8.44
CA PRO A 229 -5.43 14.14 7.77
C PRO A 229 -5.06 12.95 8.63
N GLU A 230 -4.10 13.09 9.55
CA GLU A 230 -3.67 12.02 10.46
C GLU A 230 -4.72 11.64 11.53
N LYS A 231 -5.77 12.43 11.69
CA LYS A 231 -6.92 12.14 12.56
C LYS A 231 -8.15 11.65 11.80
N MET A 232 -8.08 11.60 10.48
CA MET A 232 -9.20 11.23 9.61
C MET A 232 -9.08 9.78 9.13
N ASN A 233 -10.21 9.11 9.00
CA ASN A 233 -10.24 7.83 8.27
C ASN A 233 -9.97 8.07 6.77
N LEU A 234 -9.63 7.01 6.04
CA LEU A 234 -9.26 7.09 4.64
C LEU A 234 -10.43 7.50 3.75
N LYS A 235 -11.65 7.03 4.05
CA LYS A 235 -12.84 7.38 3.26
C LYS A 235 -13.13 8.87 3.26
N ASP A 236 -13.03 9.50 4.43
CA ASP A 236 -13.21 10.95 4.60
C ASP A 236 -12.14 11.72 3.83
N GLN A 237 -10.88 11.27 3.88
CA GLN A 237 -9.80 11.86 3.07
C GLN A 237 -10.08 11.74 1.56
N ILE A 238 -10.49 10.55 1.08
CA ILE A 238 -10.86 10.33 -0.33
C ILE A 238 -12.05 11.21 -0.73
N TYR A 239 -13.06 11.32 0.14
CA TYR A 239 -14.24 12.15 -0.10
C TYR A 239 -13.83 13.61 -0.32
N ILE A 240 -12.99 14.18 0.55
CA ILE A 240 -12.48 15.55 0.40
C ILE A 240 -11.78 15.73 -0.94
N TRP A 241 -10.83 14.86 -1.28
CA TRP A 241 -10.10 14.93 -2.55
C TRP A 241 -10.98 14.86 -3.80
N ASN A 242 -12.20 14.32 -3.69
CA ASN A 242 -13.13 14.18 -4.80
C ASN A 242 -14.25 15.22 -4.82
N LYS A 243 -14.42 16.00 -3.74
CA LYS A 243 -15.57 16.90 -3.56
C LYS A 243 -15.20 18.35 -3.29
N ALA A 244 -14.03 18.61 -2.70
CA ALA A 244 -13.54 19.97 -2.53
C ALA A 244 -13.16 20.58 -3.88
N ASP A 245 -13.50 21.86 -4.06
CA ASP A 245 -13.12 22.67 -5.20
C ASP A 245 -11.65 23.12 -5.07
N GLU A 246 -11.21 23.40 -3.85
CA GLU A 246 -9.86 23.87 -3.54
C GLU A 246 -9.29 23.12 -2.33
N ILE A 247 -8.10 22.54 -2.51
CA ILE A 247 -7.33 21.89 -1.45
C ILE A 247 -5.95 22.53 -1.40
N VAL A 248 -5.54 22.94 -0.21
CA VAL A 248 -4.19 23.42 0.08
C VAL A 248 -3.57 22.49 1.13
N CYS A 249 -2.30 22.15 0.97
CA CYS A 249 -1.56 21.21 1.82
C CYS A 249 -0.09 21.59 1.97
#